data_AF-A0A1R0Z8H2-F1
#
_entry.id   AF-A0A1R0Z8H2-F1
#
_cell.length_a   1.000
_cell.length_b   1.000
_cell.length_c   1.000
_cell.angle_alpha   90.00
_cell.angle_beta   90.00
_cell.angle_gamma   90.00
#
_symmetry.space_group_name_H-M   'P 1'
#
loop_
_entity.id
_entity.type
_entity.pdbx_description
1 polymer ?
#
loop_
_entity_poly.entity_id
_entity_poly.type
_entity_poly.pdbx_seq_one_letter_code
_entity_poly.pdbx_strand_id
1 'polypeptide(L)'
;MGWWTSLWRGADEEQGRKDTEGWETLLEVRKAQSEWERAYLMFDEALGQDQIDYAIYILEAAERKYQIHLKHAKSIGLNSSQM
;
A
#
# COMPACT_ATOMS: atom_id res chain seq x y z
N MET A 1 -14.66 -36.66 19.74
CA MET A 1 -13.43 -35.90 20.06
C MET A 1 -12.86 -35.23 18.81
N GLY A 2 -13.63 -34.41 18.10
CA GLY A 2 -13.19 -33.78 16.84
C GLY A 2 -13.55 -32.29 16.71
N TRP A 3 -14.27 -31.75 17.70
CA TRP A 3 -14.66 -30.34 17.75
C TRP A 3 -13.46 -29.42 17.94
N TRP A 4 -12.51 -29.81 18.81
CA TRP A 4 -11.28 -29.05 19.02
C TRP A 4 -10.50 -28.91 17.71
N THR A 5 -10.23 -30.01 16.99
CA THR A 5 -9.51 -30.01 15.69
C THR A 5 -10.13 -29.14 14.61
N SER A 6 -11.47 -29.06 14.50
CA SER A 6 -12.09 -28.16 13.53
C SER A 6 -11.96 -26.69 13.93
N LEU A 7 -11.94 -26.40 15.24
CA LEU A 7 -11.82 -25.05 15.76
C LEU A 7 -10.40 -24.49 15.55
N TRP A 8 -9.36 -25.29 15.79
CA TRP A 8 -7.97 -24.90 15.49
C TRP A 8 -7.75 -24.73 13.99
N ARG A 9 -8.34 -25.59 13.14
CA ARG A 9 -8.22 -25.48 11.69
C ARG A 9 -8.84 -24.20 11.13
N GLY A 10 -10.04 -23.83 11.61
CA GLY A 10 -10.68 -22.58 11.22
C GLY A 10 -9.89 -21.35 11.67
N ALA A 11 -9.30 -21.39 12.87
CA ALA A 11 -8.45 -20.31 13.37
C ALA A 11 -7.16 -20.15 12.56
N ASP A 12 -6.52 -21.26 12.16
CA ASP A 12 -5.30 -21.26 11.34
C ASP A 12 -5.55 -20.72 9.92
N GLU A 13 -6.67 -21.09 9.31
CA GLU A 13 -7.10 -20.56 8.00
C GLU A 13 -7.44 -19.06 8.06
N GLU A 14 -8.10 -18.60 9.13
CA GLU A 14 -8.43 -17.18 9.31
C GLU A 14 -7.17 -16.35 9.58
N GLN A 15 -6.24 -16.87 10.38
CA GLN A 15 -4.95 -16.22 10.64
C GLN A 15 -4.11 -16.13 9.37
N GLY A 16 -3.98 -17.22 8.62
CA GLY A 16 -3.25 -17.23 7.34
C GLY A 16 -3.84 -16.26 6.32
N ARG A 17 -5.17 -16.08 6.29
CA ARG A 17 -5.83 -15.07 5.45
C ARG A 17 -5.48 -13.65 5.88
N LYS A 18 -5.52 -13.34 7.18
CA LYS A 18 -5.15 -12.01 7.72
C LYS A 18 -3.69 -11.68 7.45
N ASP A 19 -2.80 -12.67 7.61
CA ASP A 19 -1.37 -12.49 7.36
C ASP A 19 -1.11 -12.22 5.87
N THR A 20 -1.81 -12.92 4.97
CA THR A 20 -1.73 -12.71 3.52
C THR A 20 -2.23 -11.31 3.14
N GLU A 21 -3.41 -10.91 3.64
CA GLU A 21 -4.01 -9.60 3.40
C GLU A 21 -3.12 -8.45 3.92
N GLY A 22 -2.49 -8.64 5.08
CA GLY A 22 -1.51 -7.70 5.62
C GLY A 22 -0.27 -7.58 4.73
N TRP A 23 0.25 -8.71 4.22
CA TRP A 23 1.40 -8.72 3.32
C TRP A 23 1.12 -8.05 1.98
N GLU A 24 -0.04 -8.34 1.37
CA GLU A 24 -0.49 -7.71 0.13
C GLU A 24 -0.65 -6.20 0.31
N THR A 25 -1.29 -5.77 1.40
CA THR A 25 -1.47 -4.35 1.70
C THR A 25 -0.13 -3.64 1.91
N LEU A 26 0.84 -4.28 2.58
CA LEU A 26 2.19 -3.73 2.72
C LEU A 26 2.88 -3.53 1.37
N LEU A 27 2.79 -4.52 0.47
CA LEU A 27 3.35 -4.43 -0.88
C LEU A 27 2.72 -3.29 -1.68
N GLU A 28 1.40 -3.12 -1.59
CA GLU A 28 0.69 -2.03 -2.27
C GLU A 28 1.16 -0.66 -1.79
N VAL A 29 1.34 -0.49 -0.48
CA VAL A 29 1.87 0.75 0.08
C VAL A 29 3.28 1.03 -0.44
N ARG A 30 4.17 0.03 -0.38
CA ARG A 30 5.56 0.17 -0.86
C ARG A 30 5.61 0.51 -2.35
N LYS A 31 4.74 -0.11 -3.14
CA LYS A 31 4.61 0.20 -4.57
C LYS A 31 4.13 1.64 -4.79
N ALA A 32 3.09 2.08 -4.08
CA ALA A 32 2.58 3.43 -4.21
C ALA A 32 3.60 4.50 -3.74
N GLN A 33 4.38 4.19 -2.71
CA GLN A 33 5.51 5.03 -2.28
C GLN A 33 6.55 5.16 -3.40
N SER A 34 6.98 4.04 -3.99
CA SER A 34 7.95 4.04 -5.09
C SER A 34 7.45 4.80 -6.32
N GLU A 35 6.15 4.69 -6.64
CA GLU A 35 5.52 5.46 -7.71
C GLU A 35 5.53 6.97 -7.40
N TRP A 36 5.26 7.36 -6.15
CA TRP A 36 5.32 8.77 -5.71
C TRP A 36 6.75 9.33 -5.78
N GLU A 37 7.75 8.58 -5.31
CA GLU A 37 9.17 8.96 -5.41
C GLU A 37 9.59 9.16 -6.87
N ARG A 38 9.15 8.27 -7.77
CA ARG A 38 9.42 8.40 -9.20
C ARG A 38 8.72 9.63 -9.81
N ALA A 39 7.48 9.90 -9.43
CA ALA A 39 6.76 11.09 -9.90
C ALA A 39 7.42 12.38 -9.40
N TYR A 40 7.98 12.36 -8.19
CA TYR A 40 8.75 13.46 -7.65
C TYR A 40 10.02 13.73 -8.46
N LEU A 41 10.78 12.69 -8.82
CA LEU A 41 11.95 12.82 -9.69
C LEU A 41 11.58 13.35 -11.08
N MET A 42 10.46 12.89 -11.65
CA MET A 42 9.94 13.41 -12.92
C MET A 42 9.65 14.91 -12.84
N PHE A 43 9.09 15.37 -11.73
CA PHE A 43 8.84 16.79 -11.50
C PHE A 43 10.14 17.59 -11.35
N ASP A 44 11.12 17.07 -10.62
CA ASP A 44 12.43 17.71 -10.43
C ASP A 44 13.21 17.87 -11.75
N GLU A 45 13.11 16.90 -12.65
CA GLU A 45 13.78 16.90 -13.96
C GLU A 45 13.01 17.67 -15.06
N ALA A 46 11.78 18.12 -14.80
CA ALA A 46 10.95 18.79 -15.80
C ALA A 46 11.42 20.23 -16.08
N LEU A 47 11.71 20.53 -17.35
CA LEU A 47 12.24 21.84 -17.76
C LEU A 47 11.26 22.69 -18.59
N GLY A 48 10.34 22.04 -19.31
CA GLY A 48 9.34 22.71 -20.15
C GLY A 48 8.01 22.92 -19.44
N GLN A 49 7.29 24.00 -19.73
CA GLN A 49 6.00 24.31 -19.11
C GLN A 49 5.02 23.11 -19.18
N ASP A 50 4.83 22.53 -20.37
CA ASP A 50 3.95 21.36 -20.54
C ASP A 50 4.44 20.12 -19.77
N GLN A 51 5.76 19.96 -19.64
CA GLN A 51 6.35 18.85 -18.88
C GLN A 51 6.16 19.04 -17.38
N ILE A 52 6.26 20.28 -16.90
CA ILE A 52 6.02 20.65 -15.50
C ILE A 52 4.54 20.41 -15.16
N ASP A 53 3.62 20.88 -15.99
CA ASP A 53 2.18 20.69 -15.78
C ASP A 53 1.82 19.20 -15.77
N TYR A 54 2.40 18.41 -16.69
CA TYR A 54 2.23 16.96 -16.70
C TYR A 54 2.82 16.30 -15.44
N ALA A 55 4.03 16.69 -15.02
CA ALA A 55 4.67 16.12 -13.85
C ALA A 55 3.91 16.44 -12.55
N ILE A 56 3.35 17.64 -12.42
CA ILE A 56 2.46 18.01 -11.30
C ILE A 56 1.25 17.08 -11.26
N TYR A 57 0.56 16.92 -12.41
CA TYR A 57 -0.61 16.04 -12.49
C TYR A 57 -0.30 14.60 -12.06
N ILE A 58 0.83 14.05 -12.52
CA ILE A 58 1.27 12.70 -12.15
C ILE A 58 1.65 12.60 -10.67
N LEU A 59 2.35 13.60 -10.14
CA LEU A 59 2.75 13.66 -8.73
C LEU A 59 1.54 13.71 -7.81
N GLU A 60 0.55 14.55 -8.10
CA GLU A 60 -0.70 14.62 -7.32
C GLU A 60 -1.47 13.30 -7.35
N ALA A 61 -1.55 12.65 -8.52
CA ALA A 61 -2.21 11.35 -8.65
C ALA A 61 -1.49 10.26 -7.85
N ALA A 62 -0.15 10.22 -7.91
CA ALA A 62 0.66 9.27 -7.16
C ALA A 62 0.54 9.51 -5.65
N GLU A 63 0.54 10.77 -5.20
CA GLU A 63 0.35 11.12 -3.79
C GLU A 63 -1.03 10.68 -3.29
N ARG A 64 -2.09 10.96 -4.05
CA ARG A 64 -3.45 10.52 -3.70
C ARG A 64 -3.55 9.00 -3.59
N LYS A 65 -2.95 8.27 -4.53
CA LYS A 65 -2.90 6.81 -4.50
C LYS A 65 -2.16 6.31 -3.25
N TYR A 66 -1.01 6.88 -2.93
CA TYR A 66 -0.24 6.52 -1.75
C TYR A 66 -1.04 6.77 -0.46
N GLN A 67 -1.72 7.92 -0.34
CA GLN A 67 -2.60 8.23 0.79
C GLN A 67 -3.74 7.22 0.96
N ILE A 68 -4.31 6.71 -0.14
CA ILE A 68 -5.37 5.68 -0.10
C ILE A 68 -4.83 4.37 0.47
N HIS A 69 -3.68 3.90 -0.01
CA HIS A 69 -3.08 2.65 0.51
C HIS A 69 -2.63 2.79 1.97
N LEU A 70 -2.11 3.95 2.39
CA LEU A 70 -1.80 4.22 3.81
C LEU A 70 -3.05 4.16 4.70
N LYS A 71 -4.17 4.72 4.24
CA LYS A 71 -5.45 4.63 4.96
C LYS A 71 -5.94 3.18 5.05
N HIS A 72 -5.80 2.42 3.98
CA HIS A 72 -6.16 1.00 3.97
C HIS A 72 -5.31 0.18 4.96
N ALA A 73 -3.98 0.33 4.91
CA ALA A 73 -3.05 -0.30 5.85
C ALA A 73 -3.42 0.00 7.31
N LYS A 74 -3.72 1.27 7.61
CA LYS A 74 -4.15 1.68 8.95
C LYS A 74 -5.48 1.04 9.36
N SER A 75 -6.43 0.88 8.43
CA SER A 75 -7.74 0.29 8.73
C SER A 75 -7.67 -1.19 9.09
N ILE A 76 -6.69 -1.93 8.55
CA ILE A 76 -6.47 -3.34 8.87
C ILE A 76 -5.49 -3.55 10.02
N GLY A 77 -5.02 -2.48 10.66
CA GLY A 77 -4.17 -2.52 11.85
C GLY A 77 -2.67 -2.70 11.58
N LEU A 78 -2.22 -2.53 10.34
CA LEU A 78 -0.78 -2.42 10.05
C LEU A 78 -0.25 -1.10 10.63
N ASN A 79 0.67 -1.20 11.59
CA ASN A 79 1.31 -0.03 12.19
C ASN A 79 2.59 0.34 11.42
N SER A 80 2.99 1.61 11.52
CA SER A 80 4.21 2.12 10.88
C SER A 80 5.49 1.41 11.30
N SER A 81 5.50 0.69 12.43
CA SER A 81 6.62 -0.15 12.87
C SER A 81 6.80 -1.42 12.04
N GLN A 82 5.79 -1.82 11.26
CA GLN A 82 5.83 -2.95 10.32
C GLN A 82 5.93 -2.48 8.86
N MET A 83 5.86 -1.16 8.60
CA MET A 83 5.87 -0.55 7.27
C MET A 83 7.24 -0.03 6.91
#